data_AF-A0A1U7UBB1-F1
#
_entry.id   AF-A0A1U7UBB1-F1
#
_cell.length_a   1.000
_cell.length_b   1.000
_cell.length_c   1.000
_cell.angle_alpha   90.00
_cell.angle_beta   90.00
_cell.angle_gamma   90.00
#
_symmetry.space_group_name_H-M   'P 1'
#
loop_
_entity.id
_entity.type
_entity.pdbx_description
1 polymer ?
#
loop_
_entity_poly.entity_id
_entity_poly.type
_entity_poly.pdbx_seq_one_letter_code
_entity_poly.pdbx_strand_id
1 'polypeptide(L)'
;MSTFFSETAWICLAVPAVLGGTVLCKYNRSPGPVWSRAVCLAGLWGGACLLSLSLWWGLILFSLSCVLMYTYLSGQELLPVDQKAVLVTGCDSGIGHALCKYLDELGFTVFAGVLNEKGPGAEELRKSCSSRLLVFQLDITNPAQIKDAHSKVVATLQGRGLWAVVNNAGIIGFPADGELIPMTDYKRCMTVNFFGPVEVTKAFLPLLRKSQGRLVNISSMAGGCPMEKLAAYGSSKAALIMFSSIMRKELSQWGVKVIVILPGGFKTSRSLSSEVLRCSFWKDPEGSL
;
A
#
# COMPACT_ATOMS: atom_id res chain seq x y z
N MET A 1 52.97 -14.57 -0.13
CA MET A 1 52.03 -15.03 -1.17
C MET A 1 51.03 -16.09 -0.66
N SER A 2 51.13 -16.56 0.59
CA SER A 2 50.26 -17.60 1.19
C SER A 2 49.08 -17.06 2.02
N THR A 3 49.08 -15.78 2.39
CA THR A 3 48.02 -15.17 3.22
C THR A 3 46.80 -14.70 2.41
N PHE A 4 46.99 -14.35 1.14
CA PHE A 4 45.91 -13.88 0.24
C PHE A 4 44.90 -14.98 -0.14
N PHE A 5 45.34 -16.24 -0.13
CA PHE A 5 44.49 -17.41 -0.40
C PHE A 5 43.56 -17.75 0.78
N SER A 6 43.95 -17.39 2.01
CA SER A 6 43.16 -17.68 3.21
C SER A 6 41.92 -16.78 3.29
N GLU A 7 42.10 -15.46 3.14
CA GLU A 7 40.99 -14.50 3.29
C GLU A 7 39.93 -14.63 2.19
N THR A 8 40.36 -14.93 0.96
CA THR A 8 39.44 -15.16 -0.16
C THR A 8 38.63 -16.44 0.01
N ALA A 9 39.20 -17.51 0.60
CA ALA A 9 38.48 -18.73 0.93
C ALA A 9 37.42 -18.51 2.02
N TRP A 10 37.73 -17.70 3.04
CA TRP A 10 36.76 -17.36 4.10
C TRP A 10 35.59 -16.52 3.57
N ILE A 11 35.85 -15.54 2.71
CA ILE A 11 34.80 -14.74 2.06
C ILE A 11 33.91 -15.63 1.17
N CYS A 12 34.53 -16.60 0.47
CA CYS A 12 33.83 -17.55 -0.40
C CYS A 12 32.94 -18.56 0.34
N LEU A 13 33.22 -18.88 1.60
CA LEU A 13 32.35 -19.71 2.44
C LEU A 13 31.30 -18.88 3.20
N ALA A 14 31.65 -17.65 3.60
CA ALA A 14 30.76 -16.79 4.34
C ALA A 14 29.56 -16.31 3.50
N VAL A 15 29.78 -15.93 2.23
CA VAL A 15 28.70 -15.39 1.37
C VAL A 15 27.59 -16.44 1.10
N PRO A 16 27.90 -17.70 0.70
CA PRO A 16 26.90 -18.76 0.56
C PRO A 16 26.22 -19.14 1.87
N ALA A 17 26.94 -19.13 3.00
CA ALA A 17 26.35 -19.45 4.30
C ALA A 17 25.35 -18.37 4.75
N VAL A 18 25.66 -17.09 4.52
CA VAL A 18 24.77 -15.97 4.82
C VAL A 18 23.57 -15.96 3.87
N LEU A 19 23.77 -16.19 2.57
CA LEU A 19 22.68 -16.27 1.59
C LEU A 19 21.79 -17.50 1.83
N GLY A 20 22.37 -18.67 2.10
CA GLY A 20 21.63 -19.87 2.46
C GLY A 20 20.86 -19.71 3.77
N GLY A 21 21.48 -19.12 4.79
CA GLY A 21 20.84 -18.85 6.08
C GLY A 21 19.67 -17.86 5.99
N THR A 22 19.79 -16.83 5.15
CA THR A 22 18.70 -15.86 4.92
C THR A 22 17.53 -16.47 4.14
N VAL A 23 17.80 -17.33 3.16
CA VAL A 23 16.77 -18.11 2.45
C VAL A 23 16.08 -19.09 3.40
N LEU A 24 16.83 -19.78 4.27
CA LEU A 24 16.28 -20.72 5.25
C LEU A 24 15.42 -20.02 6.32
N CYS A 25 15.88 -18.87 6.83
CA CYS A 25 15.10 -18.03 7.75
C CYS A 25 13.80 -17.55 7.12
N LYS A 26 13.83 -17.22 5.81
CA LYS A 26 12.64 -16.76 5.08
C LYS A 26 11.68 -17.90 4.76
N TYR A 27 12.18 -19.10 4.42
CA TYR A 27 11.39 -20.33 4.30
C TYR A 27 10.60 -20.61 5.57
N ASN A 28 11.26 -20.52 6.73
CA ASN A 28 10.65 -20.79 8.02
C ASN A 28 9.55 -19.77 8.42
N ARG A 29 9.56 -18.57 7.83
CA ARG A 29 8.53 -17.54 8.04
C ARG A 29 7.32 -17.67 7.11
N SER A 30 7.46 -18.32 5.96
CA SER A 30 6.40 -18.44 4.95
C SER A 30 6.45 -19.79 4.22
N PRO A 31 6.09 -20.91 4.89
CA PRO A 31 6.19 -22.25 4.32
C PRO A 31 5.07 -22.50 3.31
N GLY A 32 5.29 -22.08 2.06
CA GLY A 32 4.41 -22.40 0.93
C GLY A 32 4.90 -23.63 0.15
N PRO A 33 4.01 -24.35 -0.57
CA PRO A 33 4.42 -25.47 -1.43
C PRO A 33 5.40 -25.07 -2.55
N VAL A 34 5.33 -23.81 -3.00
CA VAL A 34 6.28 -23.21 -3.96
C VAL A 34 7.67 -23.02 -3.33
N TRP A 35 7.71 -22.58 -2.07
CA TRP A 35 8.94 -22.36 -1.31
C TRP A 35 9.71 -23.67 -1.09
N SER A 36 9.01 -24.76 -0.76
CA SER A 36 9.62 -26.07 -0.54
C SER A 36 10.27 -26.61 -1.83
N ARG A 37 9.56 -26.51 -2.97
CA ARG A 37 10.10 -26.93 -4.28
C ARG A 37 11.28 -26.07 -4.74
N ALA A 38 11.21 -24.75 -4.55
CA ALA A 38 12.25 -23.82 -4.98
C ALA A 38 13.55 -23.99 -4.16
N VAL A 39 13.46 -24.20 -2.84
CA VAL A 39 14.62 -24.46 -1.97
C VAL A 39 15.29 -25.79 -2.32
N CYS A 40 14.51 -26.85 -2.56
CA CYS A 40 15.06 -28.13 -3.00
C CYS A 40 15.75 -28.02 -4.37
N LEU A 41 15.17 -27.33 -5.34
CA LEU A 41 15.76 -27.17 -6.68
C LEU A 41 17.05 -26.33 -6.65
N ALA A 42 17.09 -25.25 -5.89
CA ALA A 42 18.30 -24.42 -5.76
C ALA A 42 19.42 -25.14 -5.00
N GLY A 43 19.09 -25.94 -3.97
CA GLY A 43 20.05 -26.77 -3.26
C GLY A 43 20.64 -27.88 -4.15
N LEU A 44 19.80 -28.56 -4.93
CA LEU A 44 20.25 -29.60 -5.87
C LEU A 44 21.12 -29.02 -6.99
N TRP A 45 20.75 -27.85 -7.54
CA TRP A 45 21.54 -27.15 -8.56
C TRP A 45 22.89 -26.66 -8.03
N GLY A 46 22.90 -26.09 -6.82
CA GLY A 46 24.13 -25.68 -6.14
C GLY A 46 25.10 -26.82 -5.88
N GLY A 47 24.58 -27.96 -5.42
CA GLY A 47 25.36 -29.18 -5.24
C GLY A 47 25.96 -29.72 -6.54
N ALA A 48 25.19 -29.70 -7.64
CA ALA A 48 25.66 -30.14 -8.95
C ALA A 48 26.76 -29.23 -9.53
N CYS A 49 26.68 -27.91 -9.33
CA CYS A 49 27.71 -26.96 -9.77
C CYS A 49 29.04 -27.11 -9.00
N LEU A 50 29.01 -27.54 -7.73
CA LEU A 50 30.22 -27.78 -6.93
C LEU A 50 30.98 -29.05 -7.34
N LEU A 51 30.29 -30.00 -7.99
CA LEU A 51 30.86 -31.30 -8.38
C LEU A 51 31.43 -31.32 -9.82
N SER A 52 31.07 -30.36 -10.66
CA SER A 52 31.32 -30.39 -12.12
C SER A 52 32.22 -29.28 -12.65
N LEU A 53 32.45 -28.22 -11.88
CA LEU A 53 33.21 -27.03 -12.29
C LEU A 53 34.33 -26.73 -11.29
N SER A 54 35.33 -25.95 -11.69
CA SER A 54 36.33 -25.47 -10.73
C SER A 54 35.62 -24.73 -9.60
N LEU A 55 36.13 -24.89 -8.37
CA LEU A 55 35.49 -24.42 -7.13
C LEU A 55 34.97 -22.97 -7.22
N TRP A 56 35.72 -22.12 -7.93
CA TRP A 56 35.40 -20.71 -8.17
C TRP A 56 34.15 -20.49 -9.04
N TRP A 57 33.99 -21.22 -10.14
CA TRP A 57 32.82 -21.09 -11.02
C TRP A 57 31.56 -21.67 -10.38
N GLY A 58 31.70 -22.76 -9.60
CA GLY A 58 30.59 -23.34 -8.83
C GLY A 58 30.01 -22.37 -7.79
N LEU A 59 30.88 -21.65 -7.06
CA LEU A 59 30.47 -20.66 -6.07
C LEU A 59 29.80 -19.42 -6.69
N ILE A 60 30.31 -18.94 -7.84
CA ILE A 60 29.71 -17.82 -8.57
C ILE A 60 28.30 -18.19 -9.04
N LEU A 61 28.11 -19.36 -9.65
CA LEU A 61 26.81 -19.81 -10.12
C LEU A 61 25.83 -20.06 -8.96
N PHE A 62 26.29 -20.62 -7.84
CA PHE A 62 25.45 -20.81 -6.66
C PHE A 62 25.02 -19.47 -6.05
N SER A 63 25.94 -18.51 -5.92
CA SER A 63 25.63 -17.17 -5.44
C SER A 63 24.65 -16.46 -6.37
N LEU A 64 24.88 -16.50 -7.69
CA LEU A 64 23.97 -15.94 -8.68
C LEU A 64 22.59 -16.60 -8.62
N SER A 65 22.52 -17.92 -8.46
CA SER A 65 21.26 -18.66 -8.32
C SER A 65 20.52 -18.30 -7.02
N CYS A 66 21.25 -18.13 -5.91
CA CYS A 66 20.69 -17.65 -4.65
C CYS A 66 20.17 -16.22 -4.77
N VAL A 67 20.89 -15.33 -5.48
CA VAL A 67 20.47 -13.94 -5.72
C VAL A 67 19.26 -13.89 -6.66
N LEU A 68 19.24 -14.68 -7.74
CA LEU A 68 18.11 -14.78 -8.65
C LEU A 68 16.89 -15.39 -7.95
N MET A 69 17.09 -16.43 -7.15
CA MET A 69 16.02 -17.02 -6.33
C MET A 69 15.55 -16.03 -5.25
N TYR A 70 16.45 -15.31 -4.59
CA TYR A 70 16.10 -14.29 -3.61
C TYR A 70 15.34 -13.14 -4.26
N THR A 71 15.76 -12.63 -5.42
CA THR A 71 15.06 -11.55 -6.13
C THR A 71 13.73 -12.02 -6.70
N TYR A 72 13.66 -13.22 -7.27
CA TYR A 72 12.43 -13.83 -7.79
C TYR A 72 11.41 -14.16 -6.68
N LEU A 73 11.87 -14.71 -5.55
CA LEU A 73 11.00 -15.07 -4.42
C LEU A 73 10.75 -13.92 -3.45
N SER A 74 11.62 -12.91 -3.37
CA SER A 74 11.38 -11.72 -2.53
C SER A 74 10.22 -10.88 -3.04
N GLY A 75 9.91 -10.97 -4.34
CA GLY A 75 8.71 -10.38 -4.92
C GLY A 75 7.40 -11.06 -4.47
N GLN A 76 7.45 -12.19 -3.76
CA GLN A 76 6.28 -12.99 -3.38
C GLN A 76 6.20 -13.26 -1.87
N GLU A 77 6.27 -12.23 -1.03
CA GLU A 77 5.42 -12.28 0.18
C GLU A 77 3.97 -12.07 -0.27
N LEU A 78 3.37 -13.14 -0.80
CA LEU A 78 1.94 -13.17 -1.10
C LEU A 78 1.21 -12.87 0.21
N LEU A 79 0.52 -11.72 0.25
CA LEU A 79 -0.42 -11.44 1.33
C LEU A 79 -1.31 -12.68 1.47
N PRO A 80 -1.57 -13.20 2.69
CA PRO A 80 -2.46 -14.35 2.82
C PRO A 80 -3.83 -13.86 2.36
N VAL A 81 -4.29 -14.17 1.15
CA VAL A 81 -5.47 -13.53 0.55
C VAL A 81 -6.76 -14.19 1.03
N ASP A 82 -6.69 -15.51 1.30
CA ASP A 82 -7.86 -16.33 1.59
C ASP A 82 -8.76 -15.71 2.67
N GLN A 83 -10.04 -15.56 2.30
CA GLN A 83 -11.13 -15.11 3.15
C GLN A 83 -11.01 -13.67 3.71
N LYS A 84 -10.10 -12.85 3.17
CA LYS A 84 -9.94 -11.46 3.59
C LYS A 84 -10.74 -10.49 2.73
N ALA A 85 -11.27 -9.49 3.41
CA ALA A 85 -12.05 -8.45 2.79
C ALA A 85 -11.46 -7.05 3.01
N VAL A 86 -11.54 -6.21 1.99
CA VAL A 86 -10.99 -4.84 2.00
C VAL A 86 -12.06 -3.86 1.58
N LEU A 87 -12.28 -2.81 2.37
CA LEU A 87 -13.05 -1.64 1.98
C LEU A 87 -12.10 -0.59 1.40
N VAL A 88 -12.40 -0.08 0.21
CA VAL A 88 -11.69 1.05 -0.40
C VAL A 88 -12.70 2.16 -0.69
N THR A 89 -12.38 3.39 -0.30
CA THR A 89 -13.22 4.57 -0.60
C THR A 89 -12.67 5.36 -1.78
N GLY A 90 -13.54 6.00 -2.57
CA GLY A 90 -13.14 6.84 -3.70
C GLY A 90 -12.61 6.04 -4.88
N CYS A 91 -13.36 5.02 -5.29
CA CYS A 91 -12.96 4.05 -6.30
C CYS A 91 -13.39 4.43 -7.73
N ASP A 92 -13.96 5.63 -7.92
CA ASP A 92 -14.44 6.09 -9.23
C ASP A 92 -13.31 6.25 -10.25
N SER A 93 -12.08 6.53 -9.80
CA SER A 93 -10.91 6.73 -10.66
C SER A 93 -9.59 6.70 -9.88
N GLY A 94 -8.47 6.72 -10.60
CA GLY A 94 -7.13 6.91 -10.05
C GLY A 94 -6.66 5.75 -9.16
N ILE A 95 -5.99 6.09 -8.05
CA ILE A 95 -5.33 5.11 -7.16
C ILE A 95 -6.34 4.11 -6.59
N GLY A 96 -7.47 4.58 -6.05
CA GLY A 96 -8.49 3.70 -5.45
C GLY A 96 -9.08 2.71 -6.45
N HIS A 97 -9.33 3.17 -7.68
CA HIS A 97 -9.84 2.34 -8.77
C HIS A 97 -8.84 1.25 -9.16
N ALA A 98 -7.59 1.62 -9.43
CA ALA A 98 -6.53 0.66 -9.76
C ALA A 98 -6.26 -0.33 -8.60
N LEU A 99 -6.32 0.17 -7.36
CA LEU A 99 -6.16 -0.67 -6.17
C LEU A 99 -7.26 -1.71 -6.06
N CYS A 100 -8.51 -1.36 -6.37
CA CYS A 100 -9.62 -2.32 -6.33
C CYS A 100 -9.39 -3.47 -7.32
N LYS A 101 -9.00 -3.15 -8.56
CA LYS A 101 -8.69 -4.17 -9.57
C LYS A 101 -7.55 -5.08 -9.13
N TYR A 102 -6.46 -4.48 -8.64
CA TYR A 102 -5.31 -5.24 -8.16
C TYR A 102 -5.65 -6.14 -6.96
N LEU A 103 -6.45 -5.68 -6.01
CA LEU A 103 -6.88 -6.50 -4.87
C LEU A 103 -7.81 -7.63 -5.31
N ASP A 104 -8.69 -7.41 -6.28
CA ASP A 104 -9.56 -8.45 -6.84
C ASP A 104 -8.76 -9.53 -7.59
N GLU A 105 -7.76 -9.13 -8.39
CA GLU A 105 -6.80 -10.01 -9.08
C GLU A 105 -6.02 -10.88 -8.09
N LEU A 106 -5.63 -10.31 -6.95
CA LEU A 106 -5.00 -11.06 -5.88
C LEU A 106 -5.96 -12.04 -5.18
N GLY A 107 -7.28 -11.87 -5.34
CA GLY A 107 -8.31 -12.77 -4.79
C GLY A 107 -9.03 -12.25 -3.53
N PHE A 108 -8.84 -10.99 -3.15
CA PHE A 108 -9.55 -10.42 -2.00
C PHE A 108 -11.05 -10.26 -2.30
N THR A 109 -11.87 -10.27 -1.24
CA THR A 109 -13.21 -9.67 -1.33
C THR A 109 -13.06 -8.15 -1.24
N VAL A 110 -13.49 -7.42 -2.26
CA VAL A 110 -13.27 -5.97 -2.33
C VAL A 110 -14.60 -5.25 -2.26
N PHE A 111 -14.75 -4.37 -1.27
CA PHE A 111 -15.85 -3.44 -1.13
C PHE A 111 -15.41 -2.10 -1.73
N ALA A 112 -15.85 -1.80 -2.95
CA ALA A 112 -15.47 -0.59 -3.68
C ALA A 112 -16.54 0.50 -3.49
N GLY A 113 -16.27 1.44 -2.58
CA GLY A 113 -17.09 2.62 -2.37
C GLY A 113 -16.82 3.69 -3.43
N VAL A 114 -17.84 4.04 -4.20
CA VAL A 114 -17.78 5.04 -5.28
C VAL A 114 -18.73 6.21 -5.01
N LEU A 115 -18.36 7.41 -5.45
CA LEU A 115 -19.20 8.61 -5.30
C LEU A 115 -20.38 8.61 -6.27
N ASN A 116 -20.25 7.98 -7.43
CA ASN A 116 -21.38 7.75 -8.34
C ASN A 116 -21.46 6.28 -8.74
N GLU A 117 -22.40 5.56 -8.13
CA GLU A 117 -22.61 4.13 -8.37
C GLU A 117 -22.99 3.79 -9.83
N LYS A 118 -23.60 4.74 -10.55
CA LYS A 118 -23.95 4.60 -11.97
C LYS A 118 -22.94 5.27 -12.90
N GLY A 119 -21.82 5.74 -12.34
CA GLY A 119 -20.76 6.42 -13.08
C GLY A 119 -19.91 5.45 -13.91
N PRO A 120 -19.15 5.97 -14.88
CA PRO A 120 -18.35 5.14 -15.79
C PRO A 120 -17.28 4.32 -15.04
N GLY A 121 -16.67 4.87 -13.99
CA GLY A 121 -15.68 4.14 -13.18
C GLY A 121 -16.29 2.98 -12.38
N ALA A 122 -17.52 3.14 -11.89
CA ALA A 122 -18.25 2.07 -11.21
C ALA A 122 -18.62 0.94 -12.18
N GLU A 123 -19.08 1.30 -13.39
CA GLU A 123 -19.38 0.36 -14.46
C GLU A 123 -18.14 -0.40 -14.96
N GLU A 124 -16.99 0.28 -15.06
CA GLU A 124 -15.74 -0.37 -15.43
C GLU A 124 -15.32 -1.42 -14.39
N LEU A 125 -15.41 -1.10 -13.10
CA LEU A 125 -15.07 -2.06 -12.03
C LEU A 125 -15.98 -3.30 -12.09
N ARG A 126 -17.29 -3.11 -12.31
CA ARG A 126 -18.23 -4.24 -12.43
C ARG A 126 -17.95 -5.12 -13.64
N LYS A 127 -17.47 -4.53 -14.75
CA LYS A 127 -17.18 -5.25 -15.99
C LYS A 127 -15.83 -5.95 -15.97
N SER A 128 -14.84 -5.34 -15.32
CA SER A 128 -13.44 -5.81 -15.37
C SER A 128 -13.03 -6.71 -14.21
N CYS A 129 -13.78 -6.69 -13.10
CA CYS A 129 -13.46 -7.45 -11.89
C CYS A 129 -14.39 -8.66 -11.69
N SER A 130 -13.95 -9.56 -10.82
CA SER A 130 -14.69 -10.77 -10.45
C SER A 130 -15.90 -10.47 -9.55
N SER A 131 -16.72 -11.48 -9.30
CA SER A 131 -17.86 -11.40 -8.38
C SER A 131 -17.48 -11.13 -6.92
N ARG A 132 -16.18 -11.19 -6.56
CA ARG A 132 -15.69 -10.84 -5.21
C ARG A 132 -15.58 -9.33 -5.00
N LEU A 133 -15.59 -8.54 -6.08
CA LEU A 133 -15.61 -7.08 -6.00
C LEU A 133 -17.05 -6.57 -6.05
N LEU A 134 -17.44 -5.87 -4.98
CA LEU A 134 -18.76 -5.32 -4.75
C LEU A 134 -18.68 -3.80 -4.80
N VAL A 135 -19.29 -3.21 -5.83
CA VAL A 135 -19.37 -1.76 -6.01
C VAL A 135 -20.66 -1.23 -5.38
N PHE A 136 -20.58 -0.14 -4.60
CA PHE A 136 -21.76 0.53 -4.04
C PHE A 136 -21.53 2.04 -3.84
N GLN A 137 -22.65 2.78 -3.81
CA GLN A 137 -22.67 4.21 -3.50
C GLN A 137 -22.11 4.52 -2.10
N LEU A 138 -21.08 5.36 -2.01
CA LEU A 138 -20.49 5.83 -0.76
C LEU A 138 -19.89 7.24 -0.91
N ASP A 139 -20.68 8.25 -0.54
CA ASP A 139 -20.19 9.57 -0.15
C ASP A 139 -19.78 9.56 1.32
N ILE A 140 -18.46 9.65 1.56
CA ILE A 140 -17.88 9.66 2.91
C ILE A 140 -18.19 10.93 3.72
N THR A 141 -18.84 11.92 3.12
CA THR A 141 -19.35 13.11 3.83
C THR A 141 -20.80 12.97 4.27
N ASN A 142 -21.47 11.89 3.85
CA ASN A 142 -22.87 11.61 4.17
C ASN A 142 -22.99 10.46 5.18
N PRO A 143 -23.33 10.74 6.46
CA PRO A 143 -23.44 9.71 7.50
C PRO A 143 -24.44 8.60 7.18
N ALA A 144 -25.52 8.90 6.45
CA ALA A 144 -26.51 7.89 6.08
C ALA A 144 -25.93 6.89 5.07
N GLN A 145 -25.12 7.35 4.11
CA GLN A 145 -24.46 6.46 3.15
C GLN A 145 -23.34 5.64 3.82
N ILE A 146 -22.62 6.19 4.79
CA ILE A 146 -21.65 5.42 5.59
C ILE A 146 -22.35 4.30 6.36
N LYS A 147 -23.51 4.60 6.98
CA LYS A 147 -24.31 3.61 7.70
C LYS A 147 -24.84 2.50 6.78
N ASP A 148 -25.35 2.87 5.60
CA ASP A 148 -25.82 1.90 4.60
C ASP A 148 -24.67 1.00 4.11
N ALA A 149 -23.52 1.59 3.76
CA ALA A 149 -22.31 0.87 3.39
C ALA A 149 -21.87 -0.11 4.50
N HIS A 150 -21.88 0.33 5.75
CA HIS A 150 -21.55 -0.52 6.90
C HIS A 150 -22.51 -1.73 6.97
N SER A 151 -23.82 -1.51 6.85
CA SER A 151 -24.80 -2.61 6.85
C SER A 151 -24.56 -3.61 5.71
N LYS A 152 -24.30 -3.14 4.49
CA LYS A 152 -23.98 -3.99 3.32
C LYS A 152 -22.73 -4.84 3.54
N VAL A 153 -21.67 -4.22 4.08
CA VAL A 153 -20.41 -4.91 4.40
C VAL A 153 -20.64 -5.97 5.48
N VAL A 154 -21.32 -5.63 6.58
CA VAL A 154 -21.62 -6.57 7.67
C VAL A 154 -22.42 -7.78 7.17
N ALA A 155 -23.44 -7.54 6.36
CA ALA A 155 -24.26 -8.60 5.78
C ALA A 155 -23.43 -9.56 4.91
N THR A 156 -22.52 -9.02 4.11
CA THR A 156 -21.64 -9.81 3.23
C THR A 156 -20.58 -10.59 4.01
N LEU A 157 -20.05 -10.02 5.09
CA LEU A 157 -19.01 -10.66 5.89
C LEU A 157 -19.52 -11.85 6.71
N GLN A 158 -20.82 -11.94 6.98
CA GLN A 158 -21.46 -13.03 7.72
C GLN A 158 -20.75 -13.33 9.05
N GLY A 159 -20.45 -12.27 9.81
CA GLY A 159 -19.75 -12.38 11.09
C GLY A 159 -18.23 -12.45 11.01
N ARG A 160 -17.62 -12.50 9.82
CA ARG A 160 -16.16 -12.28 9.69
C ARG A 160 -15.80 -10.82 9.96
N GLY A 161 -14.55 -10.58 10.34
CA GLY A 161 -14.00 -9.23 10.46
C GLY A 161 -13.61 -8.64 9.09
N LEU A 162 -13.37 -7.33 9.05
CA LEU A 162 -12.93 -6.63 7.84
C LEU A 162 -11.41 -6.47 7.91
N TRP A 163 -10.66 -7.09 6.99
CA TRP A 163 -9.20 -7.14 7.10
C TRP A 163 -8.55 -5.77 6.88
N ALA A 164 -9.09 -4.94 5.99
CA ALA A 164 -8.59 -3.59 5.78
C ALA A 164 -9.67 -2.57 5.43
N VAL A 165 -9.44 -1.33 5.86
CA VAL A 165 -10.15 -0.13 5.39
C VAL A 165 -9.11 0.79 4.78
N VAL A 166 -9.31 1.19 3.54
CA VAL A 166 -8.46 2.12 2.79
C VAL A 166 -9.23 3.41 2.54
N ASN A 167 -8.95 4.42 3.35
CA ASN A 167 -9.47 5.77 3.16
C ASN A 167 -8.66 6.45 2.05
N ASN A 168 -9.13 6.31 0.81
CA ASN A 168 -8.51 6.86 -0.39
C ASN A 168 -9.27 8.07 -0.95
N ALA A 169 -10.59 8.16 -0.72
CA ALA A 169 -11.38 9.31 -1.17
C ALA A 169 -10.77 10.64 -0.70
N GLY A 170 -10.76 11.64 -1.59
CA GLY A 170 -10.16 12.93 -1.31
C GLY A 170 -10.28 13.92 -2.46
N ILE A 171 -10.09 15.21 -2.17
CA ILE A 171 -10.10 16.32 -3.12
C ILE A 171 -8.89 17.23 -2.89
N ILE A 172 -8.43 17.91 -3.94
CA ILE A 172 -7.35 18.91 -3.85
C ILE A 172 -7.91 20.30 -3.57
N GLY A 173 -9.14 20.61 -3.99
CA GLY A 173 -9.68 21.95 -3.88
C GLY A 173 -9.13 22.91 -4.93
N PHE A 174 -9.26 24.20 -4.69
CA PHE A 174 -8.81 25.29 -5.55
C PHE A 174 -7.38 25.72 -5.19
N PRO A 175 -6.40 25.57 -6.11
CA PRO A 175 -5.02 25.97 -5.84
C PRO A 175 -4.85 27.48 -5.98
N ALA A 176 -4.48 28.15 -4.90
CA ALA A 176 -4.14 29.58 -4.86
C ALA A 176 -3.30 29.88 -3.63
N ASP A 177 -2.69 31.06 -3.56
CA ASP A 177 -1.99 31.51 -2.36
C ASP A 177 -2.93 31.45 -1.16
N GLY A 178 -2.40 31.08 0.01
CA GLY A 178 -3.22 30.64 1.15
C GLY A 178 -4.27 31.67 1.59
N GLU A 179 -3.98 32.96 1.45
CA GLU A 179 -4.87 34.08 1.75
C GLU A 179 -6.01 34.25 0.73
N LEU A 180 -5.81 33.79 -0.51
CA LEU A 180 -6.76 33.89 -1.61
C LEU A 180 -7.70 32.68 -1.70
N ILE A 181 -7.37 31.58 -1.02
CA ILE A 181 -8.24 30.40 -0.99
C ILE A 181 -9.51 30.72 -0.19
N PRO A 182 -10.71 30.59 -0.78
CA PRO A 182 -11.96 30.83 -0.06
C PRO A 182 -12.14 29.87 1.12
N MET A 183 -12.72 30.35 2.22
CA MET A 183 -13.01 29.51 3.40
C MET A 183 -13.93 28.33 3.10
N THR A 184 -14.77 28.42 2.07
CA THR A 184 -15.58 27.29 1.59
C THR A 184 -14.72 26.13 1.12
N ASP A 185 -13.56 26.40 0.52
CA ASP A 185 -12.66 25.38 0.00
C ASP A 185 -11.81 24.75 1.12
N TYR A 186 -11.37 25.54 2.10
CA TYR A 186 -10.81 25.03 3.36
C TYR A 186 -11.76 24.06 4.06
N LYS A 187 -13.03 24.48 4.24
CA LYS A 187 -14.07 23.63 4.85
C LYS A 187 -14.29 22.37 4.03
N ARG A 188 -14.42 22.48 2.71
CA ARG A 188 -14.65 21.33 1.83
C ARG A 188 -13.50 20.33 1.88
N CYS A 189 -12.25 20.81 1.79
CA CYS A 189 -11.05 19.97 1.91
C CYS A 189 -11.03 19.25 3.26
N MET A 190 -11.32 19.96 4.37
CA MET A 190 -11.37 19.33 5.70
C MET A 190 -12.51 18.30 5.82
N THR A 191 -13.71 18.61 5.32
CA THR A 191 -14.86 17.70 5.32
C THR A 191 -14.55 16.40 4.58
N VAL A 192 -13.98 16.47 3.38
CA VAL A 192 -13.73 15.27 2.57
C VAL A 192 -12.44 14.55 2.98
N ASN A 193 -11.33 15.26 3.17
CA ASN A 193 -10.02 14.63 3.37
C ASN A 193 -9.72 14.24 4.81
N PHE A 194 -10.45 14.79 5.78
CA PHE A 194 -10.22 14.53 7.21
C PHE A 194 -11.46 13.98 7.90
N PHE A 195 -12.56 14.75 7.95
CA PHE A 195 -13.77 14.30 8.68
C PHE A 195 -14.38 13.03 8.07
N GLY A 196 -14.42 12.92 6.74
CA GLY A 196 -14.90 11.72 6.07
C GLY A 196 -14.12 10.45 6.44
N PRO A 197 -12.78 10.40 6.30
CA PRO A 197 -11.97 9.28 6.79
C PRO A 197 -12.14 8.98 8.27
N VAL A 198 -12.34 10.00 9.12
CA VAL A 198 -12.61 9.82 10.55
C VAL A 198 -13.95 9.09 10.76
N GLU A 199 -15.02 9.52 10.11
CA GLU A 199 -16.34 8.89 10.23
C GLU A 199 -16.36 7.46 9.68
N VAL A 200 -15.74 7.23 8.52
CA VAL A 200 -15.55 5.87 7.98
C VAL A 200 -14.74 5.02 8.94
N THR A 201 -13.64 5.54 9.49
CA THR A 201 -12.84 4.81 10.47
C THR A 201 -13.68 4.41 11.67
N LYS A 202 -14.44 5.34 12.26
CA LYS A 202 -15.29 5.07 13.42
C LYS A 202 -16.35 4.01 13.13
N ALA A 203 -17.01 4.09 11.98
CA ALA A 203 -18.05 3.15 11.58
C ALA A 203 -17.51 1.72 11.41
N PHE A 204 -16.35 1.55 10.80
CA PHE A 204 -15.79 0.23 10.46
C PHE A 204 -14.79 -0.31 11.49
N LEU A 205 -14.41 0.47 12.50
CA LEU A 205 -13.43 0.08 13.51
C LEU A 205 -13.76 -1.22 14.26
N PRO A 206 -15.03 -1.50 14.65
CA PRO A 206 -15.37 -2.78 15.28
C PRO A 206 -15.03 -3.99 14.40
N LEU A 207 -15.22 -3.88 13.08
CA LEU A 207 -14.90 -4.95 12.13
C LEU A 207 -13.38 -5.13 11.95
N LEU A 208 -12.63 -4.02 11.94
CA LEU A 208 -11.16 -4.06 11.91
C LEU A 208 -10.59 -4.72 13.17
N ARG A 209 -11.13 -4.41 14.35
CA ARG A 209 -10.73 -5.03 15.62
C ARG A 209 -10.95 -6.54 15.60
N LYS A 210 -12.10 -6.98 15.06
CA LYS A 210 -12.43 -8.40 14.96
C LYS A 210 -11.43 -9.21 14.13
N SER A 211 -10.90 -8.64 13.05
CA SER A 211 -9.91 -9.32 12.21
C SER A 211 -8.46 -9.00 12.58
N GLN A 212 -8.21 -8.17 13.60
CA GLN A 212 -6.90 -7.56 13.87
C GLN A 212 -6.28 -6.98 12.58
N GLY A 213 -7.13 -6.26 11.85
CA GLY A 213 -6.89 -5.81 10.48
C GLY A 213 -5.97 -4.61 10.40
N ARG A 214 -6.18 -3.79 9.36
CA ARG A 214 -5.43 -2.55 9.14
C ARG A 214 -6.29 -1.40 8.65
N LEU A 215 -6.02 -0.22 9.20
CA LEU A 215 -6.49 1.05 8.67
C LEU A 215 -5.38 1.66 7.81
N VAL A 216 -5.70 1.98 6.56
CA VAL A 216 -4.78 2.62 5.62
C VAL A 216 -5.37 3.96 5.20
N ASN A 217 -4.67 5.04 5.52
CA ASN A 217 -5.07 6.38 5.15
C ASN A 217 -4.16 6.92 4.03
N ILE A 218 -4.76 7.29 2.90
CA ILE A 218 -4.04 7.94 1.81
C ILE A 218 -3.97 9.42 2.09
N SER A 219 -2.81 9.88 2.54
CA SER A 219 -2.54 11.31 2.74
C SER A 219 -1.89 11.90 1.48
N SER A 220 -0.88 12.75 1.62
CA SER A 220 -0.15 13.41 0.54
C SER A 220 1.19 13.92 1.06
N MET A 221 2.19 14.01 0.20
CA MET A 221 3.41 14.76 0.53
C MET A 221 3.10 16.20 0.98
N ALA A 222 2.08 16.84 0.41
CA ALA A 222 1.61 18.17 0.81
C ALA A 222 1.12 18.27 2.27
N GLY A 223 0.86 17.13 2.93
CA GLY A 223 0.53 17.09 4.36
C GLY A 223 1.75 16.95 5.27
N GLY A 224 2.89 16.48 4.76
CA GLY A 224 4.14 16.31 5.51
C GLY A 224 5.19 17.38 5.20
N CYS A 225 5.09 18.04 4.04
CA CYS A 225 5.96 19.10 3.58
C CYS A 225 5.10 20.26 3.08
N PRO A 226 5.35 21.51 3.51
CA PRO A 226 4.65 22.67 2.99
C PRO A 226 4.80 22.77 1.48
N MET A 227 3.69 22.84 0.77
CA MET A 227 3.67 23.07 -0.68
C MET A 227 2.86 24.33 -0.95
N GLU A 228 3.45 25.24 -1.72
CA GLU A 228 2.78 26.47 -2.14
C GLU A 228 1.46 26.18 -2.85
N LYS A 229 0.53 27.12 -2.74
CA LYS A 229 -0.79 27.09 -3.39
C LYS A 229 -1.71 25.94 -2.98
N LEU A 230 -1.33 25.16 -1.97
CA LEU A 230 -2.09 23.99 -1.49
C LEU A 230 -2.46 24.10 -0.02
N ALA A 231 -2.59 25.31 0.55
CA ALA A 231 -2.82 25.50 1.99
C ALA A 231 -4.04 24.71 2.50
N ALA A 232 -5.22 24.85 1.89
CA ALA A 232 -6.42 24.09 2.29
C ALA A 232 -6.23 22.57 2.20
N TYR A 233 -5.67 22.09 1.10
CA TYR A 233 -5.42 20.67 0.87
C TYR A 233 -4.39 20.11 1.84
N GLY A 234 -3.21 20.73 1.89
CA GLY A 234 -2.08 20.36 2.71
C GLY A 234 -2.46 20.32 4.19
N SER A 235 -3.14 21.34 4.70
CA SER A 235 -3.65 21.35 6.08
C SER A 235 -4.59 20.17 6.36
N SER A 236 -5.52 19.86 5.45
CA SER A 236 -6.42 18.71 5.64
C SER A 236 -5.69 17.36 5.64
N LYS A 237 -4.65 17.22 4.79
CA LYS A 237 -3.82 16.01 4.70
C LYS A 237 -2.85 15.89 5.89
N ALA A 238 -2.34 16.99 6.41
CA ALA A 238 -1.56 17.06 7.65
C ALA A 238 -2.39 16.62 8.85
N ALA A 239 -3.64 17.09 8.96
CA ALA A 239 -4.58 16.66 9.99
C ALA A 239 -4.80 15.13 9.97
N LEU A 240 -4.96 14.55 8.77
CA LEU A 240 -5.09 13.10 8.59
C LEU A 240 -3.83 12.33 9.03
N ILE A 241 -2.62 12.86 8.80
CA ILE A 241 -1.35 12.26 9.26
C ILE A 241 -1.31 12.21 10.79
N MET A 242 -1.65 13.33 11.45
CA MET A 242 -1.65 13.41 12.90
C MET A 242 -2.68 12.45 13.51
N PHE A 243 -3.92 12.46 13.00
CA PHE A 243 -4.96 11.52 13.42
C PHE A 243 -4.49 10.07 13.27
N SER A 244 -3.89 9.71 12.15
CA SER A 244 -3.40 8.35 11.93
C SER A 244 -2.29 7.96 12.90
N SER A 245 -1.43 8.90 13.29
CA SER A 245 -0.35 8.68 14.25
C SER A 245 -0.88 8.43 15.66
N ILE A 246 -1.94 9.14 16.05
CA ILE A 246 -2.65 8.92 17.31
C ILE A 246 -3.37 7.57 17.29
N MET A 247 -4.17 7.31 16.25
CA MET A 247 -4.90 6.04 16.09
C MET A 247 -3.95 4.84 16.08
N ARG A 248 -2.74 4.96 15.54
CA ARG A 248 -1.73 3.89 15.59
C ARG A 248 -1.41 3.47 17.02
N LYS A 249 -1.27 4.44 17.93
CA LYS A 249 -0.98 4.18 19.35
C LYS A 249 -2.20 3.55 20.03
N GLU A 250 -3.38 4.16 19.86
CA GLU A 250 -4.63 3.70 20.49
C GLU A 250 -5.08 2.31 20.02
N LEU A 251 -4.85 2.00 18.74
CA LEU A 251 -5.29 0.73 18.14
C LEU A 251 -4.28 -0.41 18.30
N SER A 252 -3.06 -0.11 18.75
CA SER A 252 -2.00 -1.11 18.92
C SER A 252 -2.41 -2.22 19.89
N GLN A 253 -3.08 -1.88 21.00
CA GLN A 253 -3.58 -2.85 21.99
C GLN A 253 -4.62 -3.82 21.43
N TRP A 254 -5.28 -3.45 20.31
CA TRP A 254 -6.27 -4.26 19.62
C TRP A 254 -5.69 -5.06 18.45
N GLY A 255 -4.37 -5.00 18.23
CA GLY A 255 -3.70 -5.65 17.11
C GLY A 255 -4.03 -5.03 15.73
N VAL A 256 -4.72 -3.89 15.68
CA VAL A 256 -5.07 -3.22 14.43
C VAL A 256 -3.92 -2.30 14.00
N LYS A 257 -3.37 -2.53 12.81
CA LYS A 257 -2.26 -1.74 12.26
C LYS A 257 -2.79 -0.47 11.60
N VAL A 258 -2.12 0.67 11.80
CA VAL A 258 -2.47 1.93 11.13
C VAL A 258 -1.32 2.41 10.25
N ILE A 259 -1.58 2.51 8.95
CA ILE A 259 -0.62 2.87 7.91
C ILE A 259 -1.05 4.18 7.26
N VAL A 260 -0.08 5.06 7.03
CA VAL A 260 -0.27 6.28 6.23
C VAL A 260 0.58 6.15 4.98
N ILE A 261 -0.02 6.39 3.84
CA ILE A 261 0.69 6.47 2.56
C ILE A 261 0.70 7.94 2.13
N LEU A 262 1.86 8.42 1.67
CA LEU A 262 2.08 9.79 1.24
C LEU A 262 2.45 9.79 -0.25
N PRO A 263 1.47 9.71 -1.17
CA PRO A 263 1.76 9.81 -2.60
C PRO A 263 2.36 11.18 -2.95
N GLY A 264 3.31 11.18 -3.89
CA GLY A 264 3.76 12.36 -4.62
C GLY A 264 2.89 12.65 -5.84
N GLY A 265 3.42 13.40 -6.80
CA GLY A 265 2.73 13.70 -8.06
C GLY A 265 2.44 12.44 -8.87
N PHE A 266 1.19 11.96 -8.82
CA PHE A 266 0.69 10.83 -9.61
C PHE A 266 -0.29 11.33 -10.66
N LYS A 267 -0.16 10.83 -11.90
CA LYS A 267 -1.14 11.09 -12.96
C LYS A 267 -2.45 10.39 -12.61
N THR A 268 -3.33 11.13 -11.96
CA THR A 268 -4.73 10.75 -11.75
C THR A 268 -5.62 11.68 -12.57
N SER A 269 -6.86 11.29 -12.86
CA SER A 269 -7.84 12.16 -13.55
C SER A 269 -8.07 13.51 -12.84
N ARG A 270 -7.68 13.61 -11.56
CA ARG A 270 -7.75 14.81 -10.71
C ARG A 270 -6.42 15.58 -10.62
N SER A 271 -5.43 15.27 -11.47
CA SER A 271 -4.16 16.00 -11.50
C SER A 271 -4.35 17.42 -12.05
N LEU A 272 -3.77 18.39 -11.35
CA LEU A 272 -3.49 19.72 -11.91
C LEU A 272 -2.54 19.56 -13.11
N SER A 273 -2.65 20.47 -14.09
CA SER A 273 -1.75 20.56 -15.25
C SER A 273 -0.31 20.28 -14.83
N SER A 274 0.39 19.44 -15.60
CA SER A 274 1.79 19.06 -15.41
C SER A 274 2.76 20.24 -15.30
N GLU A 275 2.34 21.45 -15.68
CA GLU A 275 3.14 22.67 -15.55
C GLU A 275 3.33 23.12 -14.09
N VAL A 276 2.34 22.92 -13.21
CA VAL A 276 2.44 23.36 -11.81
C VAL A 276 3.44 22.50 -11.02
N LEU A 277 3.49 21.20 -11.29
CA LEU A 277 4.43 20.28 -10.65
C LEU A 277 5.87 20.47 -11.13
N ARG A 278 6.08 21.01 -12.33
CA ARG A 278 7.42 21.22 -12.89
C ARG A 278 8.11 22.44 -12.30
N CYS A 279 7.34 23.46 -11.89
CA CYS A 279 7.90 24.72 -11.42
C CYS A 279 8.48 24.63 -9.99
N SER A 280 8.03 23.69 -9.17
CA SER A 280 8.49 23.53 -7.77
C SER A 280 9.64 22.51 -7.60
N PHE A 281 10.03 21.78 -8.66
CA PHE A 281 10.99 20.67 -8.53
C PHE A 281 12.44 21.03 -8.88
N TRP A 282 12.71 22.23 -9.43
CA TRP A 282 14.06 22.63 -9.90
C TRP A 282 14.36 24.14 -9.85
N LYS A 283 14.12 24.81 -8.73
CA LYS A 283 14.81 26.03 -8.29
C LYS A 283 14.83 25.95 -6.75
N ASP A 284 15.92 25.62 -6.08
CA ASP A 284 17.17 26.39 -6.02
C ASP A 284 18.44 25.55 -6.20
N PRO A 285 19.48 26.17 -6.78
CA PRO A 285 20.60 26.56 -5.94
C PRO A 285 20.99 28.00 -6.21
N GLU A 286 20.65 28.92 -5.30
CA GLU A 286 21.48 30.06 -4.88
C GLU A 286 20.63 31.13 -4.14
N GLY A 287 21.07 31.51 -2.93
CA GLY A 287 20.89 32.88 -2.42
C GLY A 287 19.98 33.07 -1.19
N SER A 288 20.62 33.20 -0.01
CA SER A 288 20.44 34.29 0.99
C SER A 288 19.02 34.87 1.21
N LEU A 289 18.41 34.91 2.39
CA LEU A 289 18.85 35.22 3.77
C LEU A 289 17.86 34.61 4.76
#